data_AF-A0A478FUI6-F1
#
_entry.id   AF-A0A478FUI6-F1
#
_cell.length_a   1.000
_cell.length_b   1.000
_cell.length_c   1.000
_cell.angle_alpha   90.00
_cell.angle_beta   90.00
_cell.angle_gamma   90.00
#
_symmetry.space_group_name_H-M   'P 1'
#
loop_
_entity.id
_entity.type
_entity.pdbx_description
1 polymer ?
#
loop_
_entity_poly.entity_id
_entity_poly.type
_entity_poly.pdbx_seq_one_letter_code
_entity_poly.pdbx_strand_id
1 'polypeptide(L)'
;MSNSLAAAAAGTAILGGGGATIAYAAGAFDGNKSSTPKTYVDFDDYVKNGGKYKYIGQGNNVVDADPTQGKIKELLSDSKKETYKENLKRQWEGMNLGAGDSTYKPSATELEDSIEAGKDTEKDKVSLFVNKWCIQNKKQKPTSTGAEKRFTEQEIKNYSEWSKFEKACLEIVSSNQ
;
A
#
# COMPACT_ATOMS: atom_id res chain seq x y z
N MET A 1 -41.52 0.15 -52.23
CA MET A 1 -41.35 -1.31 -52.04
C MET A 1 -40.54 -1.52 -50.78
N SER A 2 -41.03 -2.43 -49.94
CA SER A 2 -40.41 -3.00 -48.73
C SER A 2 -40.23 -2.10 -47.50
N ASN A 3 -41.22 -2.21 -46.61
CA ASN A 3 -41.13 -1.98 -45.17
C ASN A 3 -40.28 -3.06 -44.47
N SER A 4 -40.10 -2.86 -43.15
CA SER A 4 -39.74 -3.82 -42.08
C SER A 4 -38.23 -3.93 -41.78
N LEU A 5 -37.73 -4.03 -40.54
CA LEU A 5 -38.31 -4.45 -39.25
C LEU A 5 -37.65 -3.73 -38.06
N ALA A 6 -38.45 -3.44 -37.04
CA ALA A 6 -37.99 -3.35 -35.67
C ALA A 6 -37.34 -4.68 -35.24
N ALA A 7 -36.18 -4.60 -34.62
CA ALA A 7 -35.64 -5.66 -33.77
C ALA A 7 -35.39 -5.07 -32.38
N ALA A 8 -36.42 -5.17 -31.54
CA ALA A 8 -36.23 -5.22 -30.11
C ALA A 8 -35.42 -6.49 -29.79
N ALA A 9 -34.24 -6.33 -29.21
CA ALA A 9 -33.60 -7.35 -28.40
C ALA A 9 -33.16 -6.69 -27.11
N ALA A 10 -34.09 -6.63 -26.15
CA ALA A 10 -33.73 -6.70 -24.75
C ALA A 10 -32.97 -8.02 -24.57
N GLY A 11 -31.64 -7.93 -24.46
CA GLY A 11 -30.74 -9.07 -24.34
C GLY A 11 -29.92 -8.92 -23.08
N THR A 12 -30.48 -9.42 -21.97
CA THR A 12 -29.75 -9.88 -20.78
C THR A 12 -28.76 -8.90 -20.14
N ALA A 13 -29.22 -8.24 -19.06
CA ALA A 13 -28.34 -8.03 -17.92
C ALA A 13 -27.85 -9.41 -17.44
N ILE A 14 -26.65 -9.81 -17.84
CA ILE A 14 -25.95 -10.91 -17.16
C ILE A 14 -25.43 -10.34 -15.84
N LEU A 15 -26.35 -10.25 -14.87
CA LEU A 15 -26.03 -10.34 -13.46
C LEU A 15 -25.75 -11.84 -13.21
N GLY A 16 -24.50 -12.26 -13.42
CA GLY A 16 -24.09 -13.64 -13.19
C GLY A 16 -22.70 -13.96 -13.72
N GLY A 17 -21.71 -13.90 -12.84
CA GLY A 17 -20.47 -14.70 -12.87
C GLY A 17 -19.59 -14.69 -14.14
N GLY A 18 -18.45 -14.01 -14.05
CA GLY A 18 -17.25 -14.35 -14.84
C GLY A 18 -16.87 -13.35 -15.94
N GLY A 19 -15.79 -12.61 -15.72
CA GLY A 19 -14.95 -12.08 -16.80
C GLY A 19 -15.47 -10.86 -17.57
N ALA A 20 -15.67 -9.72 -16.91
CA ALA A 20 -15.68 -8.43 -17.62
C ALA A 20 -14.23 -8.07 -17.98
N THR A 21 -13.81 -8.40 -19.19
CA THR A 21 -12.57 -7.90 -19.78
C THR A 21 -12.73 -6.41 -20.11
N ILE A 22 -12.33 -5.56 -19.16
CA ILE A 22 -12.24 -4.10 -19.40
C ILE A 22 -11.07 -3.89 -20.37
N ALA A 23 -11.38 -3.69 -21.65
CA ALA A 23 -10.40 -3.23 -22.63
C ALA A 23 -10.14 -1.74 -22.38
N TYR A 24 -8.93 -1.41 -21.91
CA TYR A 24 -8.52 -0.04 -21.65
C TYR A 24 -8.12 0.63 -22.99
N ALA A 25 -8.96 1.56 -23.46
CA ALA A 25 -8.59 2.47 -24.54
C ALA A 25 -7.70 3.59 -23.98
N ALA A 26 -6.43 3.63 -24.40
CA ALA A 26 -5.55 4.76 -24.14
C ALA A 26 -5.93 5.93 -25.05
N GLY A 27 -6.30 7.07 -24.44
CA GLY A 27 -6.36 8.38 -25.07
C GLY A 27 -7.77 8.90 -25.40
N ALA A 28 -8.24 9.89 -24.63
CA ALA A 28 -8.99 11.05 -25.12
C ALA A 28 -9.36 11.98 -23.94
N PHE A 29 -9.35 13.27 -24.23
CA PHE A 29 -9.30 14.40 -23.32
C PHE A 29 -10.62 14.73 -22.60
N ASP A 30 -10.46 15.48 -21.51
CA ASP A 30 -11.38 16.44 -20.88
C ASP A 30 -12.74 15.98 -20.30
N GLY A 31 -12.88 16.26 -19.01
CA GLY A 31 -14.00 17.08 -18.55
C GLY A 31 -15.36 16.41 -18.41
N ASN A 32 -15.46 15.22 -17.83
CA ASN A 32 -16.64 14.82 -17.07
C ASN A 32 -16.35 13.58 -16.22
N LYS A 33 -16.88 13.56 -15.00
CA LYS A 33 -16.74 12.51 -13.97
C LYS A 33 -16.67 11.12 -14.61
N SER A 34 -15.46 10.62 -14.80
CA SER A 34 -15.23 9.27 -15.28
C SER A 34 -15.62 8.35 -14.14
N SER A 35 -16.71 7.61 -14.30
CA SER A 35 -17.21 6.56 -13.40
C SER A 35 -16.25 5.37 -13.27
N THR A 36 -15.05 5.49 -13.81
CA THR A 36 -14.02 4.46 -13.78
C THR A 36 -13.39 4.47 -12.39
N PRO A 37 -13.47 3.37 -11.62
CA PRO A 37 -12.83 3.30 -10.32
C PRO A 37 -11.33 3.55 -10.46
N LYS A 38 -10.74 4.35 -9.57
CA LYS A 38 -9.28 4.53 -9.52
C LYS A 38 -8.62 3.17 -9.31
N THR A 39 -7.63 2.87 -10.14
CA THR A 39 -6.85 1.64 -10.06
C THR A 39 -5.36 1.94 -9.92
N TYR A 40 -4.62 1.00 -9.35
CA TYR A 40 -3.23 1.16 -8.93
C TYR A 40 -2.38 -0.02 -9.40
N VAL A 41 -1.10 0.20 -9.69
CA VAL A 41 -0.19 -0.86 -10.14
C VAL A 41 0.31 -1.73 -8.98
N ASP A 42 0.62 -1.09 -7.86
CA ASP A 42 1.22 -1.68 -6.67
C ASP A 42 0.90 -0.82 -5.43
N PHE A 43 1.48 -1.18 -4.28
CA PHE A 43 1.31 -0.42 -3.05
C PHE A 43 1.84 1.02 -3.16
N ASP A 44 2.99 1.23 -3.78
CA ASP A 44 3.62 2.54 -3.99
C ASP A 44 2.74 3.47 -4.83
N ASP A 45 2.20 2.96 -5.93
CA ASP A 45 1.24 3.69 -6.77
C ASP A 45 -0.03 4.03 -5.99
N TYR A 46 -0.52 3.12 -5.14
CA TYR A 46 -1.67 3.40 -4.28
C TYR A 46 -1.38 4.46 -3.22
N VAL A 47 -0.22 4.43 -2.57
CA VAL A 47 0.15 5.45 -1.56
C VAL A 47 0.25 6.83 -2.22
N LYS A 48 0.91 6.92 -3.37
CA LYS A 48 1.13 8.20 -4.08
C LYS A 48 -0.16 8.78 -4.68
N ASN A 49 -1.00 7.94 -5.28
CA ASN A 49 -2.15 8.40 -6.07
C ASN A 49 -3.51 8.21 -5.37
N GLY A 50 -3.55 7.47 -4.26
CA GLY A 50 -4.76 7.20 -3.49
C GLY A 50 -5.16 8.34 -2.54
N GLY A 51 -4.20 9.16 -2.11
CA GLY A 51 -4.45 10.37 -1.29
C GLY A 51 -4.82 10.13 0.17
N LYS A 52 -4.89 8.87 0.63
CA LYS A 52 -5.22 8.50 2.02
C LYS A 52 -4.00 8.35 2.93
N TYR A 53 -2.85 8.01 2.35
CA TYR A 53 -1.66 7.63 3.09
C TYR A 53 -0.44 8.40 2.59
N LYS A 54 0.58 8.48 3.43
CA LYS A 54 1.93 8.93 3.10
C LYS A 54 2.93 8.03 3.79
N TYR A 55 4.17 8.00 3.31
CA TYR A 55 5.23 7.24 3.97
C TYR A 55 5.68 7.90 5.29
N ILE A 56 6.07 7.09 6.26
CA ILE A 56 6.65 7.57 7.52
C ILE A 56 7.94 8.36 7.22
N GLY A 57 7.95 9.65 7.53
CA GLY A 57 9.07 10.54 7.24
C GLY A 57 8.94 11.30 5.92
N GLN A 58 7.87 11.06 5.16
CA GLN A 58 7.47 11.95 4.08
C GLN A 58 6.97 13.26 4.69
N GLY A 59 7.75 14.32 4.49
CA GLY A 59 7.36 15.70 4.78
C GLY A 59 6.28 16.19 3.81
N ASN A 60 5.82 17.44 4.00
CA ASN A 60 4.75 18.02 3.16
C ASN A 60 5.16 18.23 1.69
N ASN A 61 6.46 18.18 1.36
CA ASN A 61 7.01 18.59 0.06
C ASN A 61 7.80 17.50 -0.67
N VAL A 62 7.65 16.21 -0.31
CA VAL A 62 8.37 15.15 -1.03
C VAL A 62 7.36 14.31 -1.82
N VAL A 63 7.28 14.60 -3.11
CA VAL A 63 6.70 13.68 -4.09
C VAL A 63 7.78 12.62 -4.31
N ASP A 64 7.47 11.34 -4.08
CA ASP A 64 8.42 10.21 -4.10
C ASP A 64 9.39 10.06 -2.90
N ALA A 65 8.92 10.22 -1.65
CA ALA A 65 9.71 9.79 -0.49
C ALA A 65 9.50 8.31 -0.18
N ASP A 66 10.60 7.58 -0.02
CA ASP A 66 10.60 6.35 0.77
C ASP A 66 10.38 6.66 2.26
N PRO A 67 9.89 5.70 3.06
CA PRO A 67 9.90 5.87 4.50
C PRO A 67 11.33 6.07 4.98
N THR A 68 11.54 6.83 6.05
CA THR A 68 12.88 7.17 6.53
C THR A 68 13.21 6.46 7.84
N GLN A 69 14.42 5.92 7.95
CA GLN A 69 14.91 5.30 9.19
C GLN A 69 14.81 6.27 10.38
N GLY A 70 15.21 7.53 10.19
CA GLY A 70 15.18 8.54 11.24
C GLY A 70 13.78 8.77 11.81
N LYS A 71 12.75 8.84 10.95
CA LYS A 71 11.38 9.02 11.43
C LYS A 71 10.83 7.76 12.10
N ILE A 72 11.18 6.57 11.59
CA ILE A 72 10.84 5.30 12.26
C ILE A 72 11.47 5.27 13.66
N LYS A 73 12.74 5.63 13.80
CA LYS A 73 13.44 5.72 15.09
C LYS A 73 12.74 6.71 16.05
N GLU A 74 12.30 7.85 15.53
CA GLU A 74 11.54 8.83 16.30
C GLU A 74 10.21 8.24 16.81
N LEU A 75 9.46 7.52 15.95
CA LEU A 75 8.21 6.86 16.36
C LEU A 75 8.43 5.78 17.43
N LEU A 76 9.56 5.07 17.40
CA LEU A 76 9.94 4.12 18.45
C LEU A 76 10.28 4.83 19.78
N SER A 77 10.79 6.06 19.70
CA SER A 77 11.20 6.85 20.87
C SER A 77 10.04 7.64 21.49
N ASP A 78 9.01 7.95 20.72
CA ASP A 78 7.89 8.78 21.15
C ASP A 78 6.92 7.97 22.04
N SER A 79 6.76 8.39 23.29
CA SER A 79 5.83 7.79 24.27
C SER A 79 4.36 7.95 23.91
N LYS A 80 4.02 8.81 22.94
CA LYS A 80 2.65 9.02 22.45
C LYS A 80 2.31 8.13 21.25
N LYS A 81 3.27 7.34 20.75
CA LYS A 81 3.13 6.50 19.55
C LYS A 81 2.96 5.02 19.89
N GLU A 82 2.31 4.72 21.01
CA GLU A 82 2.05 3.34 21.44
C GLU A 82 1.33 2.51 20.39
N THR A 83 0.36 3.10 19.67
CA THR A 83 -0.31 2.41 18.56
C THR A 83 0.65 1.97 17.45
N TYR A 84 1.67 2.77 17.12
CA TYR A 84 2.67 2.37 16.13
C TYR A 84 3.50 1.20 16.65
N LYS A 85 3.99 1.29 17.89
CA LYS A 85 4.80 0.26 18.54
C LYS A 85 4.05 -1.07 18.64
N GLU A 86 2.80 -1.05 19.09
CA GLU A 86 1.95 -2.24 19.17
C GLU A 86 1.70 -2.87 17.80
N ASN A 87 1.40 -2.04 16.80
CA ASN A 87 1.19 -2.54 15.44
C ASN A 87 2.45 -3.18 14.89
N LEU A 88 3.61 -2.54 15.06
CA LEU A 88 4.89 -3.10 14.62
C LEU A 88 5.17 -4.45 15.30
N LYS A 89 4.96 -4.56 16.61
CA LYS A 89 5.06 -5.83 17.35
C LYS A 89 4.19 -6.93 16.75
N ARG A 90 2.91 -6.63 16.47
CA ARG A 90 1.97 -7.61 15.89
C ARG A 90 2.37 -8.08 14.49
N GLN A 91 3.00 -7.23 13.69
CA GLN A 91 3.38 -7.57 12.32
C GLN A 91 4.78 -8.20 12.23
N TRP A 92 5.61 -8.07 13.27
CA TRP A 92 7.05 -8.37 13.24
C TRP A 92 7.40 -9.77 12.72
N GLU A 93 6.70 -10.81 13.16
CA GLU A 93 6.97 -12.18 12.75
C GLU A 93 6.82 -12.37 11.22
N GLY A 94 5.82 -11.72 10.64
CA GLY A 94 5.53 -11.77 9.21
C GLY A 94 6.41 -10.85 8.35
N MET A 95 7.25 -10.01 8.95
CA MET A 95 8.15 -9.12 8.22
C MET A 95 9.48 -9.82 7.95
N ASN A 96 9.70 -10.24 6.71
CA ASN A 96 10.97 -10.82 6.29
C ASN A 96 11.49 -10.09 5.05
N LEU A 97 12.79 -9.91 4.98
CA LEU A 97 13.44 -9.42 3.77
C LEU A 97 13.61 -10.59 2.80
N GLY A 98 13.45 -10.31 1.51
CA GLY A 98 13.61 -11.32 0.47
C GLY A 98 15.06 -11.78 0.30
N ALA A 99 15.24 -12.93 -0.36
CA ALA A 99 16.57 -13.48 -0.66
C ALA A 99 17.40 -12.45 -1.45
N GLY A 100 18.52 -12.02 -0.86
CA GLY A 100 19.42 -11.02 -1.45
C GLY A 100 19.70 -9.82 -0.56
N ASP A 101 18.86 -9.56 0.45
CA ASP A 101 19.17 -8.56 1.48
C ASP A 101 19.85 -9.25 2.68
N SER A 102 21.03 -8.76 3.06
CA SER A 102 21.82 -9.25 4.20
C SER A 102 21.53 -8.50 5.50
N THR A 103 20.58 -7.54 5.47
CA THR A 103 20.19 -6.79 6.66
C THR A 103 19.64 -7.77 7.70
N TYR A 104 20.32 -7.77 8.86
CA TYR A 104 19.91 -8.56 10.01
C TYR A 104 18.48 -8.16 10.43
N LYS A 105 17.59 -9.15 10.54
CA LYS A 105 16.28 -8.98 11.20
C LYS A 105 16.51 -9.04 12.71
N PRO A 106 16.24 -7.95 13.45
CA PRO A 106 16.34 -7.99 14.90
C PRO A 106 15.41 -9.05 15.50
N SER A 107 15.86 -9.64 16.60
CA SER A 107 15.05 -10.57 17.38
C SER A 107 13.81 -9.89 17.99
N ALA A 108 12.84 -10.69 18.43
CA ALA A 108 11.67 -10.17 19.15
C ALA A 108 12.08 -9.40 20.42
N THR A 109 13.12 -9.88 21.12
CA THR A 109 13.68 -9.20 22.30
C THR A 109 14.31 -7.86 21.92
N GLU A 110 15.10 -7.79 20.85
CA GLU A 110 15.64 -6.49 20.39
C GLU A 110 14.54 -5.53 19.94
N LEU A 111 13.41 -6.03 19.41
CA LEU A 111 12.25 -5.20 19.15
C LEU A 111 11.62 -4.66 20.45
N GLU A 112 11.45 -5.51 21.46
CA GLU A 112 10.93 -5.11 22.76
C GLU A 112 11.84 -4.08 23.43
N ASP A 113 13.15 -4.31 23.44
CA ASP A 113 14.12 -3.35 23.95
C ASP A 113 14.06 -2.04 23.15
N SER A 114 13.89 -2.09 21.82
CA SER A 114 13.86 -0.87 21.01
C SER A 114 12.75 0.12 21.40
N ILE A 115 11.65 -0.34 22.00
CA ILE A 115 10.56 0.55 22.43
C ILE A 115 10.75 1.11 23.85
N GLU A 116 11.75 0.63 24.59
CA GLU A 116 12.09 1.14 25.92
C GLU A 116 12.93 2.42 25.84
N ALA A 117 12.89 3.24 26.89
CA ALA A 117 13.71 4.44 26.98
C ALA A 117 15.22 4.10 27.02
N GLY A 118 16.05 4.88 26.32
CA GLY A 118 17.52 4.75 26.37
C GLY A 118 18.14 3.60 25.55
N LYS A 119 17.34 2.77 24.90
CA LYS A 119 17.79 1.66 24.04
C LYS A 119 18.07 2.10 22.60
N ASP A 120 19.00 3.02 22.40
CA ASP A 120 19.21 3.65 21.09
C ASP A 120 19.80 2.69 20.05
N THR A 121 20.66 1.77 20.48
CA THR A 121 21.26 0.75 19.61
C THR A 121 20.18 -0.17 19.01
N GLU A 122 19.25 -0.64 19.84
CA GLU A 122 18.16 -1.50 19.41
C GLU A 122 17.19 -0.75 18.50
N LYS A 123 16.90 0.52 18.82
CA LYS A 123 16.14 1.40 17.93
C LYS A 123 16.79 1.58 16.57
N ASP A 124 18.11 1.73 16.51
CA ASP A 124 18.82 1.85 15.24
C ASP A 124 18.70 0.58 14.40
N LYS A 125 18.88 -0.59 15.02
CA LYS A 125 18.72 -1.88 14.34
C LYS A 125 17.29 -2.07 13.81
N VAL A 126 16.29 -1.85 14.66
CA VAL A 126 14.86 -2.02 14.30
C VAL A 126 14.45 -1.01 13.23
N SER A 127 14.79 0.27 13.39
CA SER A 127 14.44 1.29 12.42
C SER A 127 15.10 1.05 11.06
N LEU A 128 16.34 0.58 11.02
CA LEU A 128 17.03 0.20 9.79
C LEU A 128 16.31 -0.97 9.10
N PHE A 129 16.01 -2.03 9.85
CA PHE A 129 15.30 -3.19 9.32
C PHE A 129 13.93 -2.81 8.75
N VAL A 130 13.11 -2.07 9.51
CA VAL A 130 11.77 -1.64 9.08
C VAL A 130 11.87 -0.77 7.83
N ASN A 131 12.83 0.17 7.79
CA ASN A 131 13.08 1.01 6.61
C ASN A 131 13.33 0.16 5.36
N LYS A 132 14.27 -0.79 5.44
CA LYS A 132 14.59 -1.69 4.33
C LYS A 132 13.40 -2.54 3.91
N TRP A 133 12.67 -3.07 4.89
CA TRP A 133 11.49 -3.87 4.64
C TRP A 133 10.42 -3.07 3.89
N CYS A 134 10.16 -1.83 4.30
CA CYS A 134 9.22 -0.96 3.60
C CYS A 134 9.64 -0.65 2.16
N ILE A 135 10.92 -0.35 1.92
CA ILE A 135 11.45 -0.08 0.57
C ILE A 135 11.28 -1.31 -0.33
N GLN A 136 11.57 -2.50 0.19
CA GLN A 136 11.41 -3.75 -0.58
C GLN A 136 9.95 -4.05 -0.88
N ASN A 137 9.05 -3.79 0.07
CA ASN A 137 7.66 -4.22 -0.01
C ASN A 137 6.72 -3.20 -0.70
N LYS A 138 7.17 -1.97 -0.98
CA LYS A 138 6.33 -0.97 -1.67
C LYS A 138 5.92 -1.35 -3.09
N LYS A 139 6.64 -2.28 -3.73
CA LYS A 139 6.33 -2.79 -5.08
C LYS A 139 5.50 -4.08 -5.06
N GLN A 140 5.10 -4.53 -3.88
CA GLN A 140 4.15 -5.63 -3.74
C GLN A 140 2.79 -5.26 -4.33
N LYS A 141 2.11 -6.28 -4.87
CA LYS A 141 0.83 -6.16 -5.53
C LYS A 141 0.11 -7.51 -5.53
N PRO A 142 -1.23 -7.53 -5.60
CA PRO A 142 -1.97 -8.77 -5.79
C PRO A 142 -1.48 -9.53 -7.03
N THR A 143 -1.43 -10.85 -6.95
CA THR A 143 -1.06 -11.68 -8.10
C THR A 143 -2.19 -11.66 -9.13
N SER A 144 -1.86 -11.41 -10.40
CA SER A 144 -2.83 -11.51 -11.50
C SER A 144 -2.30 -12.35 -12.64
N THR A 145 -3.20 -13.11 -13.27
CA THR A 145 -2.95 -13.81 -14.54
C THR A 145 -3.09 -12.81 -15.69
N GLY A 146 -2.13 -11.91 -15.85
CA GLY A 146 -2.11 -10.92 -16.94
C GLY A 146 -1.05 -9.85 -16.74
N ALA A 147 -0.35 -9.48 -17.80
CA ALA A 147 0.85 -8.65 -17.73
C ALA A 147 0.63 -7.18 -17.30
N GLU A 148 -0.61 -6.68 -17.31
CA GLU A 148 -0.90 -5.23 -17.14
C GLU A 148 -2.11 -4.93 -16.25
N LYS A 149 -2.52 -5.85 -15.36
CA LYS A 149 -3.68 -5.60 -14.50
C LYS A 149 -3.36 -4.54 -13.44
N ARG A 150 -4.11 -3.42 -13.45
CA ARG A 150 -4.21 -2.48 -12.34
C ARG A 150 -5.28 -2.95 -11.35
N PHE A 151 -5.11 -2.63 -10.07
CA PHE A 151 -5.91 -3.11 -8.96
C PHE A 151 -6.74 -1.99 -8.35
N THR A 152 -7.99 -2.30 -7.99
CA THR A 152 -8.81 -1.41 -7.18
C THR A 152 -8.24 -1.23 -5.77
N GLU A 153 -8.65 -0.17 -5.06
CA GLU A 153 -8.30 0.00 -3.64
C GLU A 153 -8.64 -1.25 -2.82
N GLN A 154 -9.79 -1.88 -3.07
CA GLN A 154 -10.22 -3.07 -2.35
C GLN A 154 -9.31 -4.26 -2.62
N GLU A 155 -8.89 -4.49 -3.88
CA GLU A 155 -7.93 -5.55 -4.21
C GLU A 155 -6.58 -5.32 -3.55
N ILE A 156 -6.07 -4.08 -3.53
CA ILE A 156 -4.84 -3.72 -2.81
C ILE A 156 -4.98 -4.02 -1.32
N LYS A 157 -6.06 -3.54 -0.69
CA LYS A 157 -6.27 -3.68 0.76
C LYS A 157 -6.54 -5.09 1.23
N ASN A 158 -7.14 -5.93 0.38
CA ASN A 158 -7.39 -7.33 0.67
C ASN A 158 -6.14 -8.21 0.47
N TYR A 159 -5.07 -7.70 -0.11
CA TYR A 159 -3.83 -8.46 -0.26
C TYR A 159 -3.16 -8.64 1.11
N SER A 160 -2.70 -9.86 1.41
CA SER A 160 -2.24 -10.24 2.76
C SER A 160 -1.09 -9.37 3.28
N GLU A 161 -0.26 -8.86 2.39
CA GLU A 161 0.90 -8.04 2.74
C GLU A 161 0.54 -6.57 2.98
N TRP A 162 -0.66 -6.13 2.57
CA TRP A 162 -1.07 -4.74 2.69
C TRP A 162 -1.15 -4.29 4.14
N SER A 163 -1.81 -5.08 5.01
CA SER A 163 -1.98 -4.69 6.42
C SER A 163 -0.62 -4.48 7.12
N LYS A 164 0.34 -5.37 6.86
CA LYS A 164 1.72 -5.23 7.37
C LYS A 164 2.37 -3.95 6.87
N PHE A 165 2.27 -3.72 5.56
CA PHE A 165 2.85 -2.56 4.91
C PHE A 165 2.24 -1.24 5.41
N GLU A 166 0.92 -1.16 5.47
CA GLU A 166 0.20 0.00 5.98
C GLU A 166 0.64 0.35 7.39
N LYS A 167 0.67 -0.64 8.29
CA LYS A 167 0.98 -0.41 9.70
C LYS A 167 2.44 -0.10 9.97
N ALA A 168 3.37 -0.69 9.22
CA ALA A 168 4.79 -0.51 9.45
C ALA A 168 5.36 0.74 8.75
N CYS A 169 4.79 1.12 7.60
CA CYS A 169 5.43 2.05 6.66
C CYS A 169 4.67 3.36 6.44
N LEU A 170 3.38 3.42 6.78
CA LEU A 170 2.51 4.52 6.38
C LEU A 170 1.93 5.29 7.57
N GLU A 171 1.65 6.56 7.32
CA GLU A 171 0.79 7.40 8.14
C GLU A 171 -0.46 7.78 7.35
N ILE A 172 -1.59 7.92 8.04
CA ILE A 172 -2.79 8.49 7.42
C ILE A 172 -2.54 9.97 7.16
N VAL A 173 -2.87 10.43 5.96
CA VAL A 173 -2.89 11.86 5.65
C VAL A 173 -4.09 12.43 6.39
N SER A 174 -3.85 13.13 7.50
CA SER A 174 -4.88 13.89 8.18
C SER A 174 -5.38 14.98 7.22
N SER A 175 -6.58 14.81 6.69
CA SER A 175 -7.33 15.95 6.15
C SER A 175 -7.56 16.90 7.31
N ASN A 176 -6.83 18.02 7.37
CA ASN A 176 -7.24 19.13 8.22
C ASN A 176 -8.66 19.50 7.78
N GLN A 177 -9.67 19.12 8.56
CA GLN A 177 -10.97 19.77 8.55
C GLN A 177 -10.86 21.10 9.27
#